data_AF-A0A6P0JVC0-F1
#
_entry.id   AF-A0A6P0JVC0-F1
#
_cell.length_a   1.000
_cell.length_b   1.000
_cell.length_c   1.000
_cell.angle_alpha   90.00
_cell.angle_beta   90.00
_cell.angle_gamma   90.00
#
_symmetry.space_group_name_H-M   'P 1'
#
loop_
_entity.id
_entity.type
_entity.pdbx_description
1 polymer ?
#
loop_
_entity_poly.entity_id
_entity_poly.type
_entity_poly.pdbx_seq_one_letter_code
_entity_poly.pdbx_strand_id
1 'polypeptide(L)'
;MRLYYLCPPRRIADYHQCVVRQVRAEQQAEHLRSLLPLLTETEQAVVRRGRNAVNRKPQRLDAQIYQQATSLETLIGYLYLKDFARLQELLTAISVDER
;
A
#
# COMPACT_ATOMS: atom_id res chain seq x y z
N MET A 1 -17.76 27.34 -15.26
CA MET A 1 -16.95 26.36 -16.01
C MET A 1 -16.91 24.98 -15.30
N ARG A 2 -18.05 24.44 -14.85
CA ARG A 2 -18.19 23.08 -14.30
C ARG A 2 -19.33 22.29 -14.97
N LEU A 3 -20.12 22.97 -15.79
CA LEU A 3 -21.28 22.39 -16.50
C LEU A 3 -20.90 21.48 -17.68
N TYR A 4 -19.65 21.51 -18.15
CA TYR A 4 -19.27 20.87 -19.42
C TYR A 4 -19.06 19.35 -19.35
N TYR A 5 -19.08 18.75 -18.16
CA TYR A 5 -18.74 17.32 -18.00
C TYR A 5 -19.94 16.42 -17.68
N LEU A 6 -21.17 16.91 -17.88
CA LEU A 6 -22.38 16.18 -17.52
C LEU A 6 -22.85 15.15 -18.56
N CYS A 7 -22.19 14.98 -19.72
CA CYS A 7 -22.57 13.94 -20.70
C CYS A 7 -21.36 13.36 -21.44
N PRO A 8 -21.30 12.04 -21.71
CA PRO A 8 -22.36 11.04 -21.52
C PRO A 8 -22.42 10.54 -20.06
N PRO A 9 -23.57 10.00 -19.61
CA PRO A 9 -23.77 9.67 -18.21
C PRO A 9 -22.93 8.44 -17.83
N ARG A 10 -21.99 8.63 -16.92
CA ARG A 10 -21.37 7.54 -16.15
C ARG A 10 -21.52 7.85 -14.67
N ARG A 11 -21.74 6.82 -13.85
CA ARG A 11 -22.06 6.96 -12.42
C ARG A 11 -20.90 7.65 -11.67
N ILE A 12 -21.23 8.71 -10.93
CA ILE A 12 -20.29 9.52 -10.12
C ILE A 12 -19.54 8.69 -9.05
N ALA A 13 -20.17 7.60 -8.57
CA ALA A 13 -19.56 6.69 -7.60
C ALA A 13 -18.32 5.95 -8.14
N ASP A 14 -18.26 5.67 -9.45
CA ASP A 14 -17.16 4.92 -10.06
C ASP A 14 -15.87 5.74 -10.18
N TYR A 15 -15.97 7.07 -10.31
CA TYR A 15 -14.80 7.95 -10.40
C TYR A 15 -14.17 8.22 -9.02
N HIS A 16 -14.99 8.47 -8.00
CA HIS A 16 -14.48 8.77 -6.65
C HIS A 16 -13.82 7.56 -5.98
N GLN A 17 -14.31 6.33 -6.20
CA GLN A 17 -13.67 5.13 -5.66
C GLN A 17 -12.37 4.75 -6.38
N CYS A 18 -12.24 5.04 -7.68
CA CYS A 18 -11.02 4.73 -8.42
C CYS A 18 -9.86 5.64 -8.01
N VAL A 19 -10.09 6.95 -7.88
CA VAL A 19 -9.06 7.91 -7.48
C VAL A 19 -8.63 7.71 -6.02
N VAL A 20 -9.56 7.48 -5.10
CA VAL A 20 -9.22 7.31 -3.66
C VAL A 20 -8.49 5.99 -3.37
N ARG A 21 -8.67 4.96 -4.20
CA ARG A 21 -7.94 3.69 -4.08
C ARG A 21 -6.55 3.72 -4.70
N GLN A 22 -6.34 4.49 -5.77
CA GLN A 22 -5.03 4.62 -6.41
C GLN A 22 -4.02 5.28 -5.48
N VAL A 23 -4.39 6.40 -4.85
CA VAL A 23 -3.42 7.18 -4.06
C VAL A 23 -3.03 6.50 -2.73
N ARG A 24 -3.81 5.54 -2.22
CA ARG A 24 -3.49 4.86 -0.94
C ARG A 24 -2.64 3.60 -1.11
N ALA A 25 -2.87 2.80 -2.15
CA ALA A 25 -2.08 1.59 -2.40
C ALA A 25 -0.72 1.90 -3.02
N GLU A 26 -0.66 2.91 -3.89
CA GLU A 26 0.59 3.43 -4.46
C GLU A 26 1.52 3.93 -3.35
N GLN A 27 0.99 4.70 -2.40
CA GLN A 27 1.77 5.24 -1.29
C GLN A 27 2.23 4.16 -0.31
N GLN A 28 1.40 3.15 -0.03
CA GLN A 28 1.82 1.97 0.72
C GLN A 28 2.93 1.19 0.02
N ALA A 29 2.90 1.10 -1.31
CA ALA A 29 3.96 0.47 -2.08
C ALA A 29 5.28 1.27 -2.01
N GLU A 30 5.21 2.59 -2.02
CA GLU A 30 6.37 3.47 -1.82
C GLU A 30 6.95 3.35 -0.41
N HIS A 31 6.10 3.36 0.61
CA HIS A 31 6.53 3.14 2.00
C HIS A 31 7.25 1.79 2.14
N LEU A 32 6.70 0.71 1.56
CA LEU A 32 7.37 -0.58 1.58
C LEU A 32 8.74 -0.54 0.89
N ARG A 33 8.86 0.15 -0.27
CA ARG A 33 10.16 0.31 -0.96
C ARG A 33 11.18 1.05 -0.10
N SER A 34 10.77 2.09 0.62
CA SER A 34 11.65 2.82 1.55
C SER A 34 12.08 1.98 2.75
N LEU A 35 11.20 1.09 3.23
CA LEU A 35 11.47 0.21 4.36
C LEU A 35 12.37 -0.97 4.02
N LEU A 36 12.25 -1.54 2.80
CA LEU A 36 13.03 -2.73 2.39
C LEU A 36 14.52 -2.74 2.78
N PRO A 37 15.31 -1.66 2.59
CA PRO A 37 16.71 -1.63 3.01
C PRO A 37 16.92 -1.63 4.53
N LEU A 38 15.91 -1.22 5.31
CA LEU A 38 15.96 -1.18 6.78
C LEU A 38 15.52 -2.51 7.41
N LEU A 39 14.94 -3.43 6.63
CA LEU A 39 14.42 -4.70 7.12
C LEU A 39 15.52 -5.75 7.26
N THR A 40 15.47 -6.46 8.37
CA THR A 40 16.24 -7.69 8.61
C THR A 40 15.80 -8.82 7.67
N GLU A 41 16.62 -9.85 7.53
CA GLU A 41 16.28 -11.03 6.69
C GLU A 41 14.96 -11.67 7.09
N THR A 42 14.65 -11.72 8.39
CA THR A 42 13.40 -12.27 8.90
C THR A 42 12.18 -11.42 8.51
N GLU A 43 12.29 -10.10 8.60
CA GLU A 43 11.25 -9.16 8.19
C GLU A 43 11.04 -9.18 6.66
N GLN A 44 12.13 -9.30 5.89
CA GLN A 44 12.07 -9.49 4.44
C GLN A 44 11.37 -10.80 4.06
N ALA A 45 11.58 -11.88 4.81
CA ALA A 45 10.87 -13.15 4.60
C ALA A 45 9.36 -12.99 4.83
N VAL A 46 8.95 -12.22 5.84
CA VAL A 46 7.54 -11.88 6.11
C VAL A 46 6.93 -11.08 4.95
N VAL A 47 7.66 -10.07 4.45
CA VAL A 47 7.26 -9.28 3.27
C VAL A 47 7.09 -10.17 2.04
N ARG A 48 8.04 -11.08 1.77
CA ARG A 48 7.94 -12.06 0.66
C ARG A 48 6.73 -12.97 0.82
N ARG A 49 6.43 -13.40 2.05
CA ARG A 49 5.24 -14.22 2.34
C ARG A 49 3.95 -13.45 2.07
N GLY A 50 3.86 -12.19 2.49
CA GLY A 50 2.72 -11.32 2.20
C GLY A 50 2.49 -11.14 0.69
N ARG A 51 3.57 -10.96 -0.07
CA ARG A 51 3.53 -10.86 -1.54
C ARG A 51 2.98 -12.11 -2.19
N ASN A 52 3.46 -13.28 -1.77
CA ASN A 52 3.09 -14.58 -2.33
C ASN A 52 1.70 -15.06 -1.86
N ALA A 53 1.15 -14.49 -0.78
CA ALA A 53 -0.21 -14.78 -0.32
C ALA A 53 -1.28 -14.16 -1.24
N VAL A 54 -0.92 -13.14 -2.03
CA VAL A 54 -1.82 -12.48 -2.97
C VAL A 54 -1.96 -13.32 -4.25
N ASN A 55 -2.92 -14.25 -4.23
CA ASN A 55 -3.26 -15.09 -5.38
C ASN A 55 -4.34 -14.48 -6.30
N ARG A 56 -5.00 -13.38 -5.88
CA ARG A 56 -6.02 -12.69 -6.68
C ARG A 56 -5.41 -11.50 -7.42
N LYS A 57 -5.42 -11.55 -8.76
CA LYS A 57 -5.10 -10.40 -9.61
C LYS A 57 -6.22 -9.36 -9.50
N PRO A 58 -5.95 -8.12 -9.08
CA PRO A 58 -6.93 -7.05 -9.19
C PRO A 58 -7.20 -6.75 -10.67
N GLN A 59 -8.46 -6.55 -11.05
CA GLN A 59 -8.88 -6.37 -12.44
C GLN A 59 -8.55 -4.97 -13.02
N ARG A 60 -8.02 -4.05 -12.21
CA ARG A 60 -7.82 -2.63 -12.58
C ARG A 60 -6.56 -1.94 -12.04
N LEU A 61 -5.94 -2.44 -10.96
CA LEU A 61 -4.69 -1.89 -10.43
C LEU A 61 -3.52 -2.79 -10.83
N ASP A 62 -2.32 -2.21 -10.95
CA ASP A 62 -1.10 -2.98 -11.13
C ASP A 62 -1.02 -4.02 -10.00
N ALA A 63 -0.98 -5.30 -10.38
CA ALA A 63 -0.93 -6.40 -9.44
C ALA A 63 0.25 -6.26 -8.47
N GLN A 64 1.34 -5.62 -8.92
CA GLN A 64 2.52 -5.35 -8.12
C GLN A 64 2.24 -4.36 -6.99
N ILE A 65 1.52 -3.27 -7.24
CA ILE A 65 1.18 -2.26 -6.22
C ILE A 65 0.30 -2.87 -5.14
N TYR A 66 -0.70 -3.66 -5.54
CA TYR A 66 -1.57 -4.36 -4.60
C TYR A 66 -0.80 -5.40 -3.77
N GLN A 67 0.11 -6.14 -4.39
CA GLN A 67 1.00 -7.06 -3.70
C GLN A 67 1.91 -6.36 -2.69
N GLN A 68 2.44 -5.18 -3.04
CA GLN A 68 3.29 -4.39 -2.16
C GLN A 68 2.49 -3.83 -0.98
N ALA A 69 1.29 -3.29 -1.21
CA ALA A 69 0.38 -2.87 -0.15
C ALA A 69 0.08 -4.01 0.85
N THR A 70 -0.32 -5.19 0.36
CA THR A 70 -0.59 -6.35 1.22
C THR A 70 0.67 -6.84 1.96
N SER A 71 1.84 -6.73 1.34
CA SER A 71 3.10 -7.09 1.99
C SER A 71 3.43 -6.15 3.15
N LEU A 72 3.15 -4.84 3.00
CA LEU A 72 3.31 -3.86 4.07
C LEU A 72 2.36 -4.15 5.24
N GLU A 73 1.08 -4.41 4.96
CA GLU A 73 0.09 -4.79 5.98
C GLU A 73 0.52 -6.05 6.75
N THR A 74 1.08 -7.03 6.04
CA THR A 74 1.60 -8.28 6.64
C THR A 74 2.78 -8.02 7.56
N LEU A 75 3.72 -7.15 7.15
CA LEU A 75 4.87 -6.75 7.95
C LEU A 75 4.44 -6.01 9.22
N ILE A 76 3.52 -5.05 9.09
CA ILE A 76 2.98 -4.30 10.23
C ILE A 76 2.27 -5.24 11.20
N GLY A 77 1.42 -6.14 10.71
CA GLY A 77 0.71 -7.11 11.55
C GLY A 77 1.67 -8.07 12.27
N TYR A 78 2.73 -8.51 11.60
CA TYR A 78 3.76 -9.35 12.22
C TYR A 78 4.49 -8.63 13.35
N LEU A 79 4.96 -7.40 13.10
CA LEU A 79 5.69 -6.62 14.10
C LEU A 79 4.78 -6.20 15.25
N TYR A 80 3.52 -5.84 15.00
CA TYR A 80 2.56 -5.53 16.05
C TYR A 80 2.41 -6.67 17.06
N LEU A 81 2.43 -7.93 16.60
CA LEU A 81 2.29 -9.10 17.46
C LEU A 81 3.60 -9.55 18.11
N LYS A 82 4.74 -9.31 17.45
CA LYS A 82 6.05 -9.84 17.89
C LYS A 82 6.93 -8.81 18.58
N ASP A 83 6.99 -7.60 18.05
CA ASP A 83 7.92 -6.55 18.47
C ASP A 83 7.36 -5.15 18.13
N PHE A 84 6.59 -4.61 19.07
CA PHE A 84 5.96 -3.30 18.92
C PHE A 84 6.98 -2.15 18.88
N ALA A 85 8.11 -2.28 19.58
CA ALA A 85 9.16 -1.26 19.58
C ALA A 85 9.78 -1.14 18.19
N ARG A 86 10.07 -2.28 17.54
CA ARG A 86 10.55 -2.33 16.16
C ARG A 86 9.53 -1.75 15.17
N LEU A 87 8.23 -2.00 15.38
CA LEU A 87 7.18 -1.38 14.58
C LEU A 87 7.23 0.16 14.67
N GLN A 88 7.35 0.72 15.88
CA GLN A 88 7.43 2.16 16.06
C GLN A 88 8.66 2.77 15.38
N GLU A 89 9.81 2.09 15.43
CA GLU A 89 11.04 2.51 14.74
C GLU A 89 10.81 2.63 13.22
N LEU A 90 10.24 1.60 12.61
CA LEU A 90 9.98 1.59 11.16
C LEU A 90 8.92 2.62 10.75
N LEU A 91 7.87 2.83 11.55
CA LEU A 91 6.87 3.86 11.28
C LEU A 91 7.44 5.28 11.38
N THR A 92 8.35 5.52 12.33
CA THR A 92 9.05 6.80 12.44
C THR A 92 9.92 7.07 11.22
N ALA A 93 10.58 6.04 10.68
CA ALA A 93 11.38 6.15 9.45
C ALA A 93 10.55 6.50 8.20
N ILE A 94 9.27 6.14 8.16
CA ILE A 94 8.35 6.46 7.05
C ILE A 94 7.84 7.90 7.10
N SER A 95 7.79 8.51 8.29
CA SER A 95 7.03 9.75 8.56
C SER A 95 7.74 11.04 8.13
N VAL A 96 8.86 10.97 7.41
CA VAL A 96 9.78 12.13 7.23
C VAL A 96 9.73 12.75 5.82
N ASP A 97 8.65 12.59 5.06
CA ASP A 97 8.46 13.33 3.80
C ASP A 97 7.19 14.19 3.83
N GLU A 98 7.25 15.27 4.62
CA GLU A 98 6.36 16.45 4.49
C GLU A 98 7.03 17.54 3.63
N ARG A 99 7.53 17.18 2.44
CA ARG A 99 8.01 18.19 1.46
C ARG A 99 6.92 18.65 0.51
#